data_AF-A0A9D3TDI0-F1
#
_entry.id   AF-A0A9D3TDI0-F1
#
_cell.length_a   1.000
_cell.length_b   1.000
_cell.length_c   1.000
_cell.angle_alpha   90.00
_cell.angle_beta   90.00
_cell.angle_gamma   90.00
#
_symmetry.space_group_name_H-M   'P 1'
#
loop_
_entity.id
_entity.type
_entity.pdbx_description
1 polymer ?
#
loop_
_entity_poly.entity_id
_entity_poly.type
_entity_poly.pdbx_seq_one_letter_code
_entity_poly.pdbx_strand_id
1 'polypeptide(L)'
;MARNRYPSHPLTLQGVNRGAPYQQYQPVVMLQQAYSVQWHGGTPEEVILYPINFNRGDWIQLALCYPRGTMFKIVSDIYQRESGRVQGVAQYDPAATLAILQENLDRKLYHYDNETGYLLLHLQAHHLRQGHSYCSEQGCERVKILASTSPLAPGICQPRPLPEHESDRDPPRRLWAPQRLATPCPQCGAPQVAVSSSPHQQYVRVQVLSLSSANIQQGLKSAFIKVNEEVLLFGTRGLFFVVLDPCTGELRDRRHLETFSASVHQVTSSVDSYIISAIKERSIVLVCSRDVADLPRDSKFSSFIKLGSVKPIALNRKGSLAFLGYRGLPVPPWVTTVTRLSGDELATLQHYVPLGLGVYGCSGQGLGPQRAGVLQGDLLTPGA
;
A
#
# COMPACT_ATOMS: atom_id res chain seq x y z
N MET A 1 -10.83 -0.82 13.43
CA MET A 1 -9.85 -1.53 14.28
C MET A 1 -9.19 -0.52 15.20
N ALA A 2 -9.16 -0.75 16.51
CA ALA A 2 -8.53 0.15 17.47
C ALA A 2 -7.51 -0.62 18.32
N ARG A 3 -6.41 0.04 18.70
CA ARG A 3 -5.51 -0.50 19.71
C ARG A 3 -6.15 -0.30 21.08
N ASN A 4 -6.12 -1.32 21.94
CA ASN A 4 -6.81 -1.28 23.24
C ASN A 4 -6.37 -0.09 24.11
N ARG A 5 -5.07 0.27 24.06
CA ARG A 5 -4.49 1.43 24.76
C ARG A 5 -4.89 2.80 24.17
N TYR A 6 -5.36 2.85 22.93
CA TYR A 6 -5.78 4.07 22.23
C TYR A 6 -7.14 3.89 21.54
N PRO A 7 -8.21 3.60 22.30
CA PRO A 7 -9.51 3.26 21.73
C PRO A 7 -10.18 4.45 21.03
N SER A 8 -9.81 5.68 21.39
CA SER A 8 -10.28 6.92 20.76
C SER A 8 -9.66 7.23 19.40
N HIS A 9 -8.65 6.47 18.97
CA HIS A 9 -7.97 6.66 17.69
C HIS A 9 -8.06 5.38 16.83
N PRO A 10 -9.27 4.96 16.43
CA PRO A 10 -9.44 3.77 15.60
C PRO A 10 -8.91 4.01 14.18
N LEU A 11 -8.33 2.96 13.59
CA LEU A 11 -8.06 2.84 12.17
C LEU A 11 -9.29 2.25 11.46
N THR A 12 -9.82 2.98 10.48
CA THR A 12 -10.88 2.50 9.60
C THR A 12 -10.28 1.69 8.46
N LEU A 13 -10.66 0.42 8.35
CA LEU A 13 -10.20 -0.48 7.30
C LEU A 13 -11.25 -0.53 6.19
N GLN A 14 -10.90 -0.08 4.99
CA GLN A 14 -11.80 -0.08 3.83
C GLN A 14 -11.22 -0.96 2.72
N GLY A 15 -12.07 -1.82 2.16
CA GLY A 15 -11.68 -2.75 1.12
C GLY A 15 -11.53 -2.04 -0.22
N VAL A 16 -10.50 -2.40 -0.98
CA VAL A 16 -10.16 -1.73 -2.26
C VAL A 16 -11.01 -2.20 -3.44
N ASN A 17 -11.67 -3.37 -3.37
CA ASN A 17 -12.37 -3.98 -4.49
C ASN A 17 -13.83 -4.28 -4.16
N ARG A 18 -14.74 -3.31 -4.34
CA ARG A 18 -16.18 -3.48 -4.04
C ARG A 18 -16.88 -4.61 -4.82
N GLY A 19 -16.29 -5.13 -5.90
CA GLY A 19 -16.81 -6.26 -6.69
C GLY A 19 -16.07 -7.59 -6.51
N ALA A 20 -15.09 -7.68 -5.59
CA ALA A 20 -14.37 -8.93 -5.33
C ALA A 20 -15.16 -9.84 -4.36
N PRO A 21 -15.03 -11.19 -4.49
CA PRO A 21 -15.72 -12.15 -3.63
C PRO A 21 -15.31 -12.06 -2.15
N TYR A 22 -14.18 -11.41 -1.84
CA TYR A 22 -13.75 -11.13 -0.48
C TYR A 22 -12.99 -9.79 -0.44
N GLN A 23 -12.95 -9.19 0.75
CA GLN A 23 -12.15 -7.99 1.03
C GLN A 23 -10.87 -8.37 1.77
N GLN A 24 -9.76 -7.74 1.41
CA GLN A 24 -8.48 -7.92 2.09
C GLN A 24 -8.03 -6.61 2.72
N TYR A 25 -7.53 -6.71 3.95
CA TYR A 25 -7.05 -5.58 4.74
C TYR A 25 -5.64 -5.86 5.26
N GLN A 26 -4.78 -4.84 5.27
CA GLN A 26 -3.41 -4.93 5.78
C GLN A 26 -3.13 -3.78 6.76
N PRO A 27 -3.70 -3.83 7.98
CA PRO A 27 -3.43 -2.82 8.99
C PRO A 27 -1.97 -2.86 9.43
N VAL A 28 -1.39 -1.68 9.70
CA VAL A 28 -0.13 -1.59 10.43
C VAL A 28 -0.42 -1.83 11.91
N VAL A 29 0.26 -2.80 12.51
CA VAL A 29 0.14 -3.15 13.93
C VAL A 29 1.46 -2.98 14.65
N MET A 30 1.38 -2.74 15.95
CA MET A 30 2.49 -2.84 16.89
C MET A 30 2.40 -4.22 17.53
N LEU A 31 3.53 -4.93 17.55
CA LEU A 31 3.62 -6.27 18.13
C LEU A 31 3.40 -6.21 19.64
N GLN A 32 2.96 -7.33 20.22
CA GLN A 32 2.72 -7.51 21.65
C GLN A 32 1.66 -6.54 22.19
N GLN A 33 0.63 -6.30 21.41
CA GLN A 33 -0.45 -5.37 21.73
C GLN A 33 -1.81 -6.00 21.45
N ALA A 34 -2.81 -5.47 22.15
CA ALA A 34 -4.20 -5.83 22.04
C ALA A 34 -4.95 -4.91 21.06
N TYR A 35 -5.79 -5.49 20.22
CA TYR A 35 -6.60 -4.77 19.25
C TYR A 35 -8.06 -5.24 19.26
N SER A 36 -8.98 -4.30 19.13
CA SER A 36 -10.38 -4.56 18.88
C SER A 36 -10.75 -4.30 17.43
N VAL A 37 -11.55 -5.18 16.84
CA VAL A 37 -12.06 -5.05 15.46
C VAL A 37 -13.58 -5.04 15.53
N GLN A 38 -14.16 -3.98 14.99
CA GLN A 38 -15.59 -3.81 14.82
C GLN A 38 -15.90 -3.74 13.33
N TRP A 39 -17.02 -4.34 12.94
CA TRP A 39 -17.47 -4.41 11.56
C TRP A 39 -18.45 -3.28 11.27
N HIS A 40 -18.36 -2.72 10.08
CA HIS A 40 -19.38 -1.79 9.59
C HIS A 40 -20.40 -2.56 8.76
N GLY A 41 -21.65 -2.62 9.22
CA GLY A 41 -22.71 -3.42 8.61
C GLY A 41 -22.83 -4.82 9.24
N GLY A 42 -23.18 -5.82 8.43
CA GLY A 42 -23.30 -7.20 8.88
C GLY A 42 -21.96 -7.80 9.32
N THR A 43 -21.99 -8.69 10.31
CA THR A 43 -20.78 -9.41 10.75
C THR A 43 -20.44 -10.53 9.76
N PRO A 44 -19.17 -10.69 9.34
CA PRO A 44 -18.79 -11.67 8.33
C PRO A 44 -18.96 -13.11 8.83
N GLU A 45 -19.46 -14.00 7.98
CA GLU A 45 -19.52 -15.45 8.26
C GLU A 45 -18.13 -16.12 8.23
N GLU A 46 -17.20 -15.53 7.48
CA GLU A 46 -15.83 -16.02 7.35
C GLU A 46 -14.84 -14.87 7.51
N VAL A 47 -13.87 -15.05 8.41
CA VAL A 47 -12.71 -14.17 8.56
C VAL A 47 -11.44 -14.99 8.50
N ILE A 48 -10.48 -14.52 7.72
CA ILE A 48 -9.16 -15.15 7.62
C ILE A 48 -8.10 -14.16 8.11
N LEU A 49 -7.41 -14.55 9.18
CA LEU A 49 -6.29 -13.81 9.74
C LEU A 49 -4.97 -14.38 9.21
N TYR A 50 -4.12 -13.48 8.73
CA TYR A 50 -2.78 -13.83 8.26
C TYR A 50 -1.74 -13.03 9.06
N PRO A 51 -0.90 -13.67 9.89
CA PRO A 51 0.27 -13.04 10.50
C PRO A 51 1.40 -12.88 9.46
N ILE A 52 1.09 -12.31 8.29
CA ILE A 52 2.08 -12.00 7.26
C ILE A 52 3.03 -10.94 7.80
N ASN A 53 4.32 -11.13 7.56
CA ASN A 53 5.37 -10.24 8.04
C ASN A 53 5.69 -10.29 9.54
N PHE A 54 5.13 -11.27 10.25
CA PHE A 54 5.53 -11.59 11.61
C PHE A 54 6.73 -12.53 11.58
N ASN A 55 7.71 -12.29 12.44
CA ASN A 55 8.76 -13.27 12.71
C ASN A 55 8.24 -14.33 13.69
N ARG A 56 8.93 -15.47 13.76
CA ARG A 56 8.62 -16.50 14.77
C ARG A 56 8.61 -15.86 16.16
N GLY A 57 7.51 -16.07 16.88
CA GLY A 57 7.31 -15.55 18.23
C GLY A 57 6.60 -14.19 18.27
N ASP A 58 6.55 -13.43 17.17
CA ASP A 58 5.78 -12.19 17.10
C ASP A 58 4.29 -12.49 17.24
N TRP A 59 3.60 -11.67 18.03
CA TRP A 59 2.20 -11.90 18.35
C TRP A 59 1.41 -10.60 18.54
N ILE A 60 0.08 -10.71 18.41
CA ILE A 60 -0.90 -9.71 18.82
C ILE A 60 -2.11 -10.40 19.47
N GLN A 61 -2.85 -9.68 20.30
CA GLN A 61 -4.15 -10.12 20.80
C GLN A 61 -5.27 -9.44 20.01
N LEU A 62 -6.28 -10.21 19.64
CA LEU A 62 -7.41 -9.75 18.83
C LEU A 62 -8.71 -9.99 19.58
N ALA A 63 -9.57 -8.97 19.58
CA ALA A 63 -10.96 -9.05 20.00
C ALA A 63 -11.85 -8.67 18.81
N LEU A 64 -12.56 -9.63 18.23
CA LEU A 64 -13.43 -9.45 17.08
C LEU A 64 -14.89 -9.35 17.53
N CYS A 65 -15.58 -8.29 17.13
CA CYS A 65 -16.97 -8.05 17.53
C CYS A 65 -17.95 -8.94 16.73
N TYR A 66 -18.82 -9.67 17.43
CA TYR A 66 -19.85 -10.52 16.85
C TYR A 66 -21.15 -10.44 17.66
N PRO A 67 -22.33 -10.67 17.05
CA PRO A 67 -23.60 -10.66 17.76
C PRO A 67 -23.66 -11.77 18.81
N ARG A 68 -24.41 -11.54 19.90
CA ARG A 68 -24.61 -12.54 20.95
C ARG A 68 -25.18 -13.84 20.39
N GLY A 69 -24.75 -14.97 20.94
CA GLY A 69 -25.14 -16.31 20.50
C GLY A 69 -24.41 -16.80 19.25
N THR A 70 -23.37 -16.11 18.79
CA THR A 70 -22.56 -16.58 17.66
C THR A 70 -21.74 -17.81 18.05
N MET A 71 -21.79 -18.84 17.22
CA MET A 71 -20.97 -20.04 17.35
C MET A 71 -19.77 -19.96 16.40
N PHE A 72 -18.62 -20.45 16.84
CA PHE A 72 -17.37 -20.36 16.07
C PHE A 72 -16.76 -21.74 15.81
N LYS A 73 -16.26 -21.91 14.59
CA LYS A 73 -15.31 -22.96 14.23
C LYS A 73 -14.03 -22.29 13.75
N ILE A 74 -12.94 -22.49 14.47
CA ILE A 74 -11.67 -21.80 14.23
C ILE A 74 -10.58 -22.84 13.95
N VAL A 75 -9.88 -22.65 12.84
CA VAL A 75 -8.86 -23.57 12.35
C VAL A 75 -7.64 -22.78 11.90
N SER A 76 -6.45 -23.17 12.34
CA SER A 76 -5.20 -22.71 11.76
C SER A 76 -4.66 -23.69 10.72
N ASP A 77 -3.98 -23.16 9.71
CA ASP A 77 -3.24 -23.95 8.74
C ASP A 77 -2.05 -23.16 8.17
N ILE A 78 -1.24 -23.83 7.35
CA ILE A 78 -0.19 -23.23 6.54
C ILE A 78 -0.61 -23.39 5.08
N TYR A 79 -0.83 -22.27 4.40
CA TYR A 79 -1.27 -22.22 3.02
C TYR A 79 -0.12 -21.86 2.08
N GLN A 80 0.18 -22.76 1.14
CA GLN A 80 1.18 -22.54 0.09
C GLN A 80 0.50 -22.00 -1.16
N ARG A 81 0.66 -20.69 -1.42
CA ARG A 81 -0.09 -19.99 -2.47
C ARG A 81 0.19 -20.49 -3.89
N GLU A 82 1.42 -20.90 -4.18
CA GLU A 82 1.83 -21.34 -5.52
C GLU A 82 1.20 -22.68 -5.91
N SER A 83 1.15 -23.62 -4.97
CA SER A 83 0.61 -24.97 -5.20
C SER A 83 -0.86 -25.12 -4.79
N GLY A 84 -1.41 -24.16 -4.02
CA GLY A 84 -2.72 -24.27 -3.39
C GLY A 84 -2.77 -25.27 -2.23
N ARG A 85 -1.64 -25.83 -1.81
CA ARG A 85 -1.59 -26.88 -0.78
C ARG A 85 -1.83 -26.29 0.62
N VAL A 86 -2.61 -27.00 1.43
CA VAL A 86 -2.84 -26.71 2.85
C VAL A 86 -2.17 -27.80 3.69
N GLN A 87 -1.43 -27.41 4.72
CA GLN A 87 -0.78 -28.33 5.66
C GLN A 87 -0.84 -27.80 7.10
N GLY A 88 -0.48 -28.63 8.08
CA GLY A 88 -0.40 -28.20 9.48
C GLY A 88 -1.75 -27.75 10.06
N VAL A 89 -2.84 -28.37 9.62
CA VAL A 89 -4.20 -28.03 10.05
C VAL A 89 -4.37 -28.35 11.54
N ALA A 90 -4.82 -27.38 12.32
CA ALA A 90 -5.12 -27.54 13.74
C ALA A 90 -6.39 -26.76 14.10
N GLN A 91 -7.28 -27.38 14.86
CA GLN A 91 -8.48 -26.73 15.38
C GLN A 91 -8.17 -25.97 16.67
N TYR A 92 -8.85 -24.85 16.89
CA TYR A 92 -8.81 -24.17 18.17
C TYR A 92 -9.93 -24.68 19.08
N ASP A 93 -9.63 -24.80 20.38
CA ASP A 93 -10.60 -25.18 21.40
C ASP A 93 -11.15 -23.96 22.17
N PRO A 94 -12.43 -23.99 22.58
CA PRO A 94 -12.99 -22.92 23.41
C PRO A 94 -12.40 -22.96 24.83
N ALA A 95 -11.94 -21.80 25.29
CA ALA A 95 -11.60 -21.53 26.68
C ALA A 95 -12.81 -20.99 27.43
N ALA A 96 -13.08 -21.53 28.62
CA ALA A 96 -14.24 -21.13 29.43
C ALA A 96 -14.15 -19.68 29.91
N THR A 97 -12.94 -19.14 30.11
CA THR A 97 -12.71 -17.77 30.56
C THR A 97 -11.56 -17.12 29.80
N LEU A 98 -11.52 -15.79 29.82
CA LEU A 98 -10.39 -15.02 29.30
C LEU A 98 -9.07 -15.35 30.02
N ALA A 99 -9.11 -15.62 31.32
CA ALA A 99 -7.92 -15.98 32.11
C ALA A 99 -7.28 -17.27 31.59
N ILE A 100 -8.08 -18.31 31.31
CA ILE A 100 -7.58 -19.57 30.74
C ILE A 100 -6.89 -19.33 29.39
N LEU A 101 -7.48 -18.49 28.53
CA LEU A 101 -6.86 -18.10 27.26
C LEU A 101 -5.52 -17.39 27.47
N GLN A 102 -5.44 -16.48 28.45
CA GLN A 102 -4.24 -15.68 28.75
C GLN A 102 -3.11 -16.48 29.41
N GLU A 103 -3.44 -17.50 30.20
CA GLU A 103 -2.45 -18.38 30.85
C GLU A 103 -1.87 -19.43 29.88
N ASN A 104 -2.54 -19.68 28.75
CA ASN A 104 -2.23 -20.75 27.80
C ASN A 104 -2.01 -20.21 26.37
N LEU A 105 -1.21 -19.16 26.22
CA LEU A 105 -1.00 -18.46 24.93
C LEU A 105 -0.35 -19.32 23.84
N ASP A 106 0.36 -20.37 24.22
CA ASP A 106 1.01 -21.35 23.34
C ASP A 106 0.00 -22.36 22.76
N ARG A 107 -1.17 -22.51 23.40
CA ARG A 107 -2.23 -23.39 22.95
C ARG A 107 -3.15 -22.68 21.95
N LYS A 108 -3.74 -23.47 21.03
CA LYS A 108 -4.73 -23.00 20.07
C LYS A 108 -6.08 -22.86 20.77
N LEU A 109 -6.25 -21.80 21.56
CA LEU A 109 -7.48 -21.52 22.30
C LEU A 109 -8.14 -20.23 21.80
N TYR A 110 -9.46 -20.15 21.97
CA TYR A 110 -10.23 -18.92 21.80
C TYR A 110 -11.23 -18.77 22.94
N HIS A 111 -11.61 -17.53 23.27
CA HIS A 111 -12.68 -17.27 24.22
C HIS A 111 -13.73 -16.39 23.55
N TYR A 112 -15.00 -16.77 23.62
CA TYR A 112 -16.09 -15.91 23.19
C TYR A 112 -16.89 -15.46 24.40
N ASP A 113 -16.86 -14.16 24.65
CA ASP A 113 -17.66 -13.54 25.71
C ASP A 113 -19.02 -13.15 25.12
N ASN A 114 -20.05 -13.91 25.49
CA ASN A 114 -21.41 -13.70 25.02
C ASN A 114 -22.05 -12.43 25.60
N GLU A 115 -21.57 -11.90 26.73
CA GLU A 115 -22.10 -10.67 27.32
C GLU A 115 -21.61 -9.45 26.55
N THR A 116 -20.30 -9.39 26.28
CA THR A 116 -19.68 -8.26 25.56
C THR A 116 -19.74 -8.40 24.04
N GLY A 117 -19.93 -9.61 23.52
CA GLY A 117 -20.01 -9.92 22.10
C GLY A 117 -18.64 -10.04 21.42
N TYR A 118 -17.56 -10.28 22.18
CA TYR A 118 -16.21 -10.34 21.61
C TYR A 118 -15.65 -11.76 21.56
N LEU A 119 -15.16 -12.13 20.37
CA LEU A 119 -14.30 -13.28 20.17
C LEU A 119 -12.85 -12.88 20.39
N LEU A 120 -12.20 -13.47 21.38
CA LEU A 120 -10.83 -13.19 21.79
C LEU A 120 -9.89 -14.31 21.34
N LEU A 121 -8.78 -13.91 20.71
CA LEU A 121 -7.79 -14.79 20.10
C LEU A 121 -6.37 -14.25 20.34
N HIS A 122 -5.43 -15.15 20.60
CA HIS A 122 -3.99 -14.86 20.53
C HIS A 122 -3.46 -15.28 19.16
N LEU A 123 -2.99 -14.32 18.36
CA LEU A 123 -2.42 -14.57 17.05
C LEU A 123 -0.90 -14.46 17.13
N GLN A 124 -0.21 -15.59 17.04
CA GLN A 124 1.25 -15.69 17.05
C GLN A 124 1.75 -16.40 15.80
N ALA A 125 2.86 -15.93 15.24
CA ALA A 125 3.57 -16.64 14.18
C ALA A 125 4.51 -17.68 14.77
N HIS A 126 4.45 -18.92 14.30
CA HIS A 126 5.28 -20.02 14.81
C HIS A 126 6.40 -20.41 13.84
N HIS A 127 6.30 -20.04 12.56
CA HIS A 127 7.25 -20.45 11.54
C HIS A 127 8.29 -19.38 11.26
N LEU A 128 9.54 -19.81 11.02
CA LEU A 128 10.63 -18.92 10.69
C LEU A 128 10.46 -18.42 9.25
N ARG A 129 10.68 -17.13 9.02
CA ARG A 129 10.79 -16.56 7.68
C ARG A 129 12.25 -16.41 7.30
N GLN A 130 12.56 -16.51 6.02
CA GLN A 130 13.91 -16.28 5.51
C GLN A 130 14.05 -14.90 4.88
N GLY A 131 15.06 -14.14 5.32
CA GLY A 131 15.39 -12.82 4.79
C GLY A 131 14.21 -11.85 4.85
N HIS A 132 13.81 -11.33 3.69
CA HIS A 132 12.71 -10.38 3.54
C HIS A 132 11.40 -11.04 3.07
N SER A 133 11.32 -12.37 3.05
CA SER A 133 10.15 -13.11 2.55
C SER A 133 8.94 -12.93 3.45
N TYR A 134 7.77 -12.63 2.89
CA TYR A 134 6.53 -12.36 3.63
C TYR A 134 6.07 -13.50 4.55
N CYS A 135 6.35 -14.75 4.17
CA CYS A 135 5.94 -15.97 4.86
C CYS A 135 7.13 -16.93 5.03
N SER A 136 6.89 -18.08 5.68
CA SER A 136 7.89 -19.16 5.74
C SER A 136 8.02 -19.89 4.40
N GLU A 137 9.09 -20.66 4.22
CA GLU A 137 9.27 -21.52 3.04
C GLU A 137 8.17 -22.60 2.92
N GLN A 138 7.55 -22.97 4.04
CA GLN A 138 6.46 -23.95 4.08
C GLN A 138 5.12 -23.34 3.62
N GLY A 139 5.03 -22.01 3.54
CA GLY A 139 3.81 -21.27 3.22
C GLY A 139 3.47 -20.20 4.26
N CYS A 140 2.31 -19.58 4.08
CA CYS A 140 1.79 -18.55 4.96
C CYS A 140 0.91 -19.17 6.04
N GLU A 141 1.21 -18.89 7.30
CA GLU A 141 0.34 -19.23 8.43
C GLU A 141 -0.99 -18.47 8.28
N ARG A 142 -2.08 -19.14 8.66
CA ARG A 142 -3.44 -18.63 8.54
C ARG A 142 -4.27 -19.11 9.72
N VAL A 143 -5.16 -18.25 10.21
CA VAL A 143 -6.24 -18.63 11.13
C VAL A 143 -7.57 -18.29 10.45
N LYS A 144 -8.34 -19.33 10.11
CA LYS A 144 -9.66 -19.24 9.51
C LYS A 144 -10.73 -19.35 10.59
N ILE A 145 -11.59 -18.35 10.66
CA ILE A 145 -12.70 -18.23 11.62
C ILE A 145 -13.99 -18.34 10.81
N LEU A 146 -14.78 -19.35 11.12
CA LEU A 146 -16.12 -19.54 10.59
C LEU A 146 -17.11 -19.21 11.71
N ALA A 147 -17.98 -18.23 11.47
CA ALA A 147 -19.00 -17.78 12.40
C ALA A 147 -20.38 -18.22 11.91
N SER A 148 -21.17 -18.83 12.78
CA SER A 148 -22.56 -19.19 12.52
C SER A 148 -23.45 -18.33 13.41
N THR A 149 -24.20 -17.43 12.78
CA THR A 149 -25.01 -16.38 13.42
C THR A 149 -26.36 -16.25 12.70
N SER A 150 -27.36 -15.66 13.36
CA SER A 150 -28.63 -15.31 12.72
C SER A 150 -28.41 -14.11 11.76
N PRO A 151 -28.87 -14.16 10.49
CA PRO A 151 -28.44 -13.25 9.40
C PRO A 151 -28.69 -11.74 9.59
N LEU A 152 -29.42 -11.33 10.63
CA LEU A 152 -29.98 -9.98 10.77
C LEU A 152 -29.52 -9.24 12.05
N ALA A 153 -28.69 -9.84 12.88
CA ALA A 153 -28.25 -9.21 14.12
C ALA A 153 -26.99 -8.33 13.89
N PRO A 154 -27.07 -7.00 14.05
CA PRO A 154 -25.87 -6.17 14.05
C PRO A 154 -24.99 -6.50 15.25
N GLY A 155 -23.68 -6.62 15.02
CA GLY A 155 -22.69 -6.77 16.08
C GLY A 155 -22.51 -5.47 16.84
N ILE A 156 -23.38 -5.18 17.80
CA ILE A 156 -23.22 -4.03 18.69
C ILE A 156 -22.41 -4.50 19.90
N CYS A 157 -21.11 -4.22 19.88
CA CYS A 157 -20.23 -4.55 21.00
C CYS A 157 -19.79 -3.29 21.75
N GLN A 158 -19.57 -3.43 23.06
CA GLN A 158 -19.13 -2.31 23.89
C GLN A 158 -17.72 -1.82 23.50
N PRO A 159 -17.40 -0.53 23.64
CA PRO A 159 -16.04 -0.05 23.50
C PRO A 159 -15.17 -0.59 24.64
N ARG A 160 -13.97 -1.11 24.29
CA ARG A 160 -12.95 -1.76 25.19
C ARG A 160 -13.27 -3.21 25.63
N PRO A 161 -13.01 -4.19 24.77
CA PRO A 161 -13.23 -5.62 25.09
C PRO A 161 -12.21 -6.26 26.03
N LEU A 162 -11.02 -5.66 26.16
CA LEU A 162 -9.88 -6.30 26.81
C LEU A 162 -9.53 -5.53 28.09
N PRO A 163 -9.40 -6.21 29.24
CA PRO A 163 -9.00 -5.57 30.49
C PRO A 163 -7.60 -4.96 30.35
N GLU A 164 -7.41 -3.77 30.94
CA GLU A 164 -6.10 -3.11 31.01
C GLU A 164 -5.19 -3.93 31.92
N HIS A 165 -4.10 -4.50 31.37
CA HIS A 165 -3.12 -5.21 32.19
C HIS A 165 -2.23 -4.21 32.94
N GLU A 166 -1.71 -4.54 34.12
CA GLU A 166 -0.83 -3.62 34.87
C GLU A 166 0.44 -3.24 34.08
N SER A 167 0.91 -4.11 33.19
CA SER A 167 2.01 -3.82 32.25
C SER A 167 1.64 -2.81 31.15
N ASP A 168 0.35 -2.57 30.90
CA ASP A 168 -0.14 -1.52 30.00
C ASP A 168 -0.20 -0.15 30.70
N ARG A 169 -0.16 -0.11 32.04
CA ARG A 169 -0.02 1.13 32.82
C ARG A 169 1.42 1.64 32.79
N ASP A 170 2.39 0.74 32.73
CA ASP A 170 3.77 1.14 32.52
C ASP A 170 3.94 1.65 31.07
N PRO A 171 4.48 2.87 30.86
CA PRO A 171 5.04 3.20 29.56
C PRO A 171 6.10 2.14 29.26
N PRO A 172 6.23 1.64 28.00
CA PRO A 172 7.31 0.72 27.67
C PRO A 172 8.59 1.35 28.21
N ARG A 173 9.27 0.64 29.12
CA ARG A 173 10.54 1.04 29.72
C ARG A 173 11.35 1.56 28.54
N ARG A 174 11.56 2.89 28.47
CA ARG A 174 12.16 3.51 27.30
C ARG A 174 13.54 2.89 27.17
N LEU A 175 13.67 1.83 26.36
CA LEU A 175 14.94 1.37 25.83
C LEU A 175 15.57 2.62 25.27
N TRP A 176 16.65 3.07 25.94
CA TRP A 176 17.20 4.41 25.87
C TRP A 176 16.93 5.12 24.55
N ALA A 177 15.83 5.87 24.49
CA ALA A 177 15.77 7.00 23.60
C ALA A 177 16.63 8.07 24.27
N PRO A 178 17.67 8.61 23.62
CA PRO A 178 18.39 9.76 24.17
C PRO A 178 17.32 10.78 24.57
N GLN A 179 17.40 11.27 25.80
CA GLN A 179 16.40 12.13 26.44
C GLN A 179 15.73 13.00 25.37
N ARG A 180 14.46 12.71 25.09
CA ARG A 180 13.69 13.53 24.15
C ARG A 180 13.72 14.93 24.75
N LEU A 181 14.52 15.82 24.17
CA LEU A 181 14.39 17.24 24.34
C LEU A 181 12.92 17.53 24.05
N ALA A 182 12.17 17.87 25.10
CA ALA A 182 10.75 18.18 25.04
C ALA A 182 10.54 19.58 24.44
N THR A 183 11.27 19.90 23.39
CA THR A 183 11.01 21.08 22.56
C THR A 183 9.88 20.72 21.60
N PRO A 184 8.78 21.49 21.60
CA PRO A 184 7.76 21.39 20.56
C PRO A 184 8.45 21.56 19.22
N CYS A 185 8.40 20.52 18.40
CA CYS A 185 9.06 20.51 17.11
C CYS A 185 7.96 20.50 16.03
N PRO A 186 7.58 21.69 15.54
CA PRO A 186 6.50 21.85 14.57
C PRO A 186 6.85 21.32 13.17
N GLN A 187 8.06 20.80 12.98
CA GLN A 187 8.59 20.31 11.69
C GLN A 187 9.17 18.89 11.76
N CYS A 188 8.89 18.12 12.82
CA CYS A 188 9.23 16.71 12.86
C CYS A 188 7.98 15.84 12.73
N GLY A 189 8.16 14.74 11.98
CA GLY A 189 7.06 13.96 11.43
C GLY A 189 6.84 14.34 9.97
N ALA A 190 6.56 13.34 9.13
CA ALA A 190 6.16 13.59 7.75
C ALA A 190 4.91 14.50 7.76
N PRO A 191 4.88 15.60 6.99
CA PRO A 191 3.77 16.56 7.00
C PRO A 191 2.45 15.95 6.52
N GLN A 192 2.48 14.72 6.00
CA GLN A 192 1.35 13.99 5.45
C GLN A 192 1.51 12.51 5.78
N VAL A 193 0.37 11.84 5.97
CA VAL A 193 0.31 10.39 6.17
C VAL A 193 0.79 9.70 4.89
N ALA A 194 1.90 8.95 4.95
CA ALA A 194 2.49 8.28 3.79
C ALA A 194 1.58 7.19 3.17
N VAL A 195 0.54 6.77 3.89
CA VAL A 195 -0.49 5.83 3.44
C VAL A 195 -1.86 6.40 3.79
N SER A 196 -2.55 6.97 2.80
CA SER A 196 -3.92 7.42 2.94
C SER A 196 -4.87 6.48 2.19
N SER A 197 -5.86 5.93 2.89
CA SER A 197 -6.97 5.19 2.31
C SER A 197 -8.10 6.13 1.84
N SER A 198 -7.78 7.35 1.38
CA SER A 198 -8.77 8.32 0.92
C SER A 198 -9.49 7.82 -0.35
N PRO A 199 -10.80 7.46 -0.29
CA PRO A 199 -11.55 6.99 -1.45
C PRO A 199 -11.83 8.08 -2.49
N HIS A 200 -11.57 9.35 -2.15
CA HIS A 200 -11.68 10.49 -3.06
C HIS A 200 -10.38 10.77 -3.83
N GLN A 201 -9.29 10.09 -3.47
CA GLN A 201 -8.02 10.25 -4.15
C GLN A 201 -8.10 9.54 -5.50
N GLN A 202 -8.09 10.31 -6.58
CA GLN A 202 -8.05 9.77 -7.93
C GLN A 202 -6.65 9.24 -8.23
N TYR A 203 -6.56 8.19 -9.05
CA TYR A 203 -5.31 7.60 -9.49
C TYR A 203 -5.35 7.38 -11.01
N VAL A 204 -4.19 7.54 -11.65
CA VAL A 204 -3.97 7.04 -13.01
C VAL A 204 -3.15 5.76 -12.95
N ARG A 205 -3.65 4.70 -13.60
CA ARG A 205 -2.91 3.45 -13.77
C ARG A 205 -1.99 3.59 -14.95
N VAL A 206 -0.70 3.39 -14.75
CA VAL A 206 0.30 3.46 -15.82
C VAL A 206 1.01 2.14 -15.96
N GLN A 207 1.24 1.71 -17.20
CA GLN A 207 2.14 0.60 -17.53
C GLN A 207 3.08 1.05 -18.64
N VAL A 208 4.35 0.73 -18.53
CA VAL A 208 5.36 1.03 -19.56
C VAL A 208 6.11 -0.25 -19.83
N LEU A 209 6.15 -0.65 -21.09
CA LEU A 209 6.94 -1.78 -21.56
C LEU A 209 7.88 -1.31 -22.65
N SER A 210 9.16 -1.62 -22.46
CA SER A 210 10.23 -1.26 -23.38
C SER A 210 10.88 -2.51 -23.95
N LEU A 211 11.37 -2.41 -25.18
CA LEU A 211 11.97 -3.53 -25.91
C LEU A 211 13.44 -3.28 -26.19
N SER A 212 14.27 -4.26 -25.84
CA SER A 212 15.66 -4.35 -26.28
C SER A 212 15.76 -4.87 -27.71
N SER A 213 16.94 -4.80 -28.33
CA SER A 213 17.15 -5.41 -29.65
C SER A 213 16.93 -6.93 -29.64
N ALA A 214 17.25 -7.61 -28.53
CA ALA A 214 17.07 -9.05 -28.37
C ALA A 214 15.57 -9.41 -28.31
N ASN A 215 14.76 -8.62 -27.59
CA ASN A 215 13.31 -8.81 -27.54
C ASN A 215 12.65 -8.70 -28.93
N ILE A 216 13.17 -7.82 -29.78
CA ILE A 216 12.68 -7.66 -31.15
C ILE A 216 13.05 -8.87 -32.01
N GLN A 217 14.28 -9.41 -31.85
CA GLN A 217 14.70 -10.64 -32.53
C GLN A 217 13.85 -11.85 -32.11
N GLN A 218 13.35 -11.86 -30.88
CA GLN A 218 12.43 -12.88 -30.36
C GLN A 218 10.97 -12.70 -30.81
N GLY A 219 10.67 -11.70 -31.66
CA GLY A 219 9.37 -11.53 -32.29
C GLY A 219 8.44 -10.50 -31.62
N LEU A 220 8.90 -9.80 -30.57
CA LEU A 220 8.12 -8.69 -30.00
C LEU A 220 8.16 -7.46 -30.91
N LYS A 221 6.99 -7.01 -31.36
CA LYS A 221 6.87 -6.00 -32.43
C LYS A 221 6.88 -4.56 -31.94
N SER A 222 6.26 -4.30 -30.79
CA SER A 222 6.01 -2.94 -30.28
C SER A 222 6.26 -2.82 -28.77
N ALA A 223 6.96 -1.76 -28.38
CA ALA A 223 6.92 -1.26 -27.01
C ALA A 223 5.58 -0.54 -26.79
N PHE A 224 5.20 -0.26 -25.54
CA PHE A 224 3.97 0.50 -25.28
C PHE A 224 3.99 1.26 -23.97
N ILE A 225 3.15 2.29 -23.91
CA ILE A 225 2.75 2.98 -22.70
C ILE A 225 1.23 2.85 -22.58
N LYS A 226 0.73 2.25 -21.51
CA LYS A 226 -0.69 2.17 -21.20
C LYS A 226 -1.02 3.19 -20.10
N VAL A 227 -2.01 4.04 -20.35
CA VAL A 227 -2.55 5.01 -19.39
C VAL A 227 -4.02 4.68 -19.20
N ASN A 228 -4.37 4.19 -18.01
CA ASN A 228 -5.65 3.54 -17.71
C ASN A 228 -5.96 2.40 -18.70
N GLU A 229 -6.94 2.60 -19.59
CA GLU A 229 -7.30 1.64 -20.64
C GLU A 229 -6.75 1.99 -22.02
N GLU A 230 -6.19 3.20 -22.19
CA GLU A 230 -5.60 3.63 -23.46
C GLU A 230 -4.19 3.08 -23.63
N VAL A 231 -3.95 2.37 -24.74
CA VAL A 231 -2.63 1.79 -25.07
C VAL A 231 -1.99 2.59 -26.19
N LEU A 232 -0.86 3.21 -25.90
CA LEU A 232 -0.02 3.93 -26.86
C LEU A 232 1.09 3.01 -27.34
N LEU A 233 0.88 2.38 -28.50
CA LEU A 233 1.86 1.50 -29.12
C LEU A 233 3.02 2.31 -29.71
N PHE A 234 4.24 1.81 -29.50
CA PHE A 234 5.47 2.39 -30.00
C PHE A 234 6.25 1.35 -30.83
N GLY A 235 6.13 1.47 -32.16
CA GLY A 235 6.75 0.58 -33.14
C GLY A 235 8.02 1.11 -33.80
N THR A 236 8.44 2.35 -33.50
CA THR A 236 9.64 2.98 -34.09
C THR A 236 10.85 2.83 -33.16
N ARG A 237 12.05 3.20 -33.63
CA ARG A 237 13.28 3.11 -32.81
C ARG A 237 13.51 4.39 -32.01
N GLY A 238 14.01 4.26 -30.77
CA GLY A 238 14.36 5.39 -29.90
C GLY A 238 13.55 5.47 -28.62
N LEU A 239 13.31 6.69 -28.15
CA LEU A 239 12.58 6.99 -26.92
C LEU A 239 11.21 7.58 -27.24
N PHE A 240 10.21 7.15 -26.47
CA PHE A 240 8.86 7.68 -26.57
C PHE A 240 8.42 8.22 -25.23
N PHE A 241 8.18 9.53 -25.19
CA PHE A 241 7.75 10.30 -24.03
C PHE A 241 6.25 10.51 -24.10
N VAL A 242 5.60 10.35 -22.96
CA VAL A 242 4.18 10.61 -22.73
C VAL A 242 4.08 11.48 -21.49
N VAL A 243 3.44 12.65 -21.62
CA VAL A 243 3.32 13.64 -20.55
C VAL A 243 1.87 13.73 -20.12
N LEU A 244 1.60 13.55 -18.82
CA LEU A 244 0.27 13.60 -18.24
C LEU A 244 0.12 14.79 -17.28
N ASP A 245 -1.08 15.31 -17.21
CA ASP A 245 -1.50 16.27 -16.20
C ASP A 245 -1.60 15.59 -14.82
N PRO A 246 -0.91 16.08 -13.77
CA PRO A 246 -0.95 15.46 -12.45
C PRO A 246 -2.26 15.74 -11.70
N CYS A 247 -3.08 16.67 -12.14
CA CYS A 247 -4.36 16.99 -11.52
C CYS A 247 -5.50 16.15 -12.08
N THR A 248 -5.53 15.93 -13.41
CA THR A 248 -6.61 15.21 -14.08
C THR A 248 -6.21 13.82 -14.60
N GLY A 249 -4.91 13.56 -14.77
CA GLY A 249 -4.41 12.33 -15.41
C GLY A 249 -4.52 12.34 -16.93
N GLU A 250 -4.95 13.44 -17.54
CA GLU A 250 -5.11 13.57 -18.99
C GLU A 250 -3.78 13.63 -19.72
N LEU A 251 -3.76 13.04 -20.91
CA LEU A 251 -2.63 13.13 -21.83
C LEU A 251 -2.46 14.58 -22.33
N ARG A 252 -1.29 15.18 -22.07
CA ARG A 252 -0.94 16.55 -22.48
C ARG A 252 -0.05 16.58 -23.71
N ASP A 253 0.93 15.69 -23.78
CA ASP A 253 1.88 15.65 -24.90
C ASP A 253 2.42 14.24 -25.13
N ARG A 254 2.85 13.98 -26.37
CA ARG A 254 3.57 12.79 -26.77
C ARG A 254 4.72 13.17 -27.70
N ARG A 255 5.92 12.67 -27.40
CA ARG A 255 7.10 12.97 -28.19
C ARG A 255 7.92 11.72 -28.44
N HIS A 256 8.19 11.46 -29.71
CA HIS A 256 9.18 10.48 -30.13
C HIS A 256 10.51 11.18 -30.41
N LEU A 257 11.59 10.62 -29.87
CA LEU A 257 12.97 11.02 -30.15
C LEU A 257 13.72 9.82 -30.73
N GLU A 258 14.15 9.96 -31.98
CA GLU A 258 14.97 8.97 -32.65
C GLU A 258 16.38 8.93 -32.06
N THR A 259 16.93 7.72 -31.97
CA THR A 259 18.30 7.52 -31.44
C THR A 259 19.25 6.87 -32.43
N PHE A 260 18.75 6.37 -33.57
CA PHE A 260 19.46 5.43 -34.48
C PHE A 260 20.30 6.09 -35.59
N SER A 261 20.09 7.37 -35.89
CA SER A 261 20.70 8.07 -37.05
C SER A 261 21.52 9.31 -36.69
N ALA A 262 21.57 9.70 -35.42
CA ALA A 262 22.17 10.95 -34.96
C ALA A 262 23.41 10.70 -34.10
N SER A 263 24.33 11.67 -34.04
CA SER A 263 25.49 11.56 -33.16
C SER A 263 25.05 11.54 -31.69
N VAL A 264 25.85 10.93 -30.82
CA VAL A 264 25.57 10.82 -29.37
C VAL A 264 25.27 12.18 -28.75
N HIS A 265 26.02 13.21 -29.15
CA HIS A 265 25.79 14.59 -28.72
C HIS A 265 24.44 15.12 -29.19
N GLN A 266 24.04 14.89 -30.44
CA GLN A 266 22.73 15.32 -30.96
C GLN A 266 21.58 14.63 -30.21
N VAL A 267 21.69 13.33 -29.95
CA VAL A 267 20.69 12.57 -29.19
C VAL A 267 20.58 13.11 -27.76
N THR A 268 21.71 13.27 -27.08
CA THR A 268 21.76 13.76 -25.69
C THR A 268 21.20 15.17 -25.60
N SER A 269 21.64 16.08 -26.48
CA SER A 269 21.13 17.46 -26.53
C SER A 269 19.65 17.54 -26.87
N SER A 270 19.14 16.67 -27.76
CA SER A 270 17.71 16.64 -28.10
C SER A 270 16.86 16.18 -26.93
N VAL A 271 17.29 15.13 -26.22
CA VAL A 271 16.61 14.63 -25.00
C VAL A 271 16.66 15.69 -23.90
N ASP A 272 17.83 16.28 -23.65
CA ASP A 272 18.02 17.31 -22.63
C ASP A 272 17.17 18.54 -22.94
N SER A 273 17.19 19.02 -24.18
CA SER A 273 16.37 20.16 -24.62
C SER A 273 14.88 19.87 -24.48
N TYR A 274 14.40 18.68 -24.84
CA TYR A 274 13.00 18.33 -24.66
C TYR A 274 12.62 18.32 -23.17
N ILE A 275 13.40 17.67 -22.31
CA ILE A 275 13.11 17.57 -20.87
C ILE A 275 13.17 18.94 -20.19
N ILE A 276 14.14 19.78 -20.55
CA ILE A 276 14.36 21.07 -19.88
C ILE A 276 13.39 22.13 -20.40
N SER A 277 13.17 22.19 -21.72
CA SER A 277 12.48 23.31 -22.36
C SER A 277 11.03 23.01 -22.74
N ALA A 278 10.68 21.78 -23.07
CA ALA A 278 9.32 21.44 -23.55
C ALA A 278 8.41 20.90 -22.44
N ILE A 279 8.95 20.12 -21.51
CA ILE A 279 8.17 19.56 -20.39
C ILE A 279 7.92 20.63 -19.33
N LYS A 280 6.65 21.00 -19.17
CA LYS A 280 6.22 22.00 -18.18
C LYS A 280 6.40 21.47 -16.74
N GLU A 281 6.66 22.39 -15.82
CA GLU A 281 6.59 22.10 -14.38
C GLU A 281 5.20 21.55 -14.01
N ARG A 282 5.16 20.68 -12.98
CA ARG A 282 3.99 19.92 -12.55
C ARG A 282 3.46 19.00 -13.66
N SER A 283 4.32 18.11 -14.16
CA SER A 283 3.93 17.11 -15.17
C SER A 283 4.40 15.72 -14.76
N ILE A 284 3.56 14.71 -14.98
CA ILE A 284 3.95 13.30 -14.90
C ILE A 284 4.55 12.90 -16.26
N VAL A 285 5.69 12.22 -16.27
CA VAL A 285 6.39 11.84 -17.50
C VAL A 285 6.64 10.34 -17.52
N LEU A 286 6.12 9.69 -18.55
CA LEU A 286 6.36 8.29 -18.86
C LEU A 286 7.32 8.20 -20.05
N VAL A 287 8.31 7.30 -19.98
CA VAL A 287 9.22 7.04 -21.10
C VAL A 287 9.35 5.55 -21.32
N CYS A 288 9.08 5.10 -22.54
CA CYS A 288 9.48 3.77 -23.00
C CYS A 288 10.57 3.90 -24.07
N SER A 289 11.36 2.84 -24.22
CA SER A 289 12.37 2.75 -25.25
C SER A 289 12.13 1.55 -26.15
N ARG A 290 12.52 1.67 -27.42
CA ARG A 290 12.57 0.55 -28.35
C ARG A 290 13.82 0.63 -29.20
N ASP A 291 14.67 -0.39 -29.12
CA ASP A 291 15.88 -0.52 -29.94
C ASP A 291 16.74 0.76 -29.93
N VAL A 292 17.10 1.21 -28.72
CA VAL A 292 17.98 2.38 -28.55
C VAL A 292 19.35 2.06 -29.14
N ALA A 293 19.87 3.00 -29.93
CA ALA A 293 21.10 2.83 -30.68
C ALA A 293 22.33 2.51 -29.82
N ASP A 294 23.44 2.19 -30.49
CA ASP A 294 24.76 1.98 -29.89
C ASP A 294 25.36 3.26 -29.31
N LEU A 295 24.71 3.82 -28.30
CA LEU A 295 25.27 4.89 -27.49
C LEU A 295 26.50 4.35 -26.73
N PRO A 296 27.61 5.10 -26.66
CA PRO A 296 28.75 4.77 -25.83
C PRO A 296 28.32 4.47 -24.40
N ARG A 297 29.01 3.53 -23.75
CA ARG A 297 28.70 3.01 -22.41
C ARG A 297 28.55 4.11 -21.33
N ASP A 298 29.16 5.27 -21.54
CA ASP A 298 29.16 6.40 -20.61
C ASP A 298 28.12 7.49 -20.92
N SER A 299 27.26 7.27 -21.93
CA SER A 299 26.20 8.22 -22.29
C SER A 299 25.15 8.28 -21.18
N LYS A 300 25.18 9.37 -20.41
CA LYS A 300 24.31 9.61 -19.26
C LYS A 300 23.44 10.83 -19.51
N PHE A 301 22.14 10.66 -19.38
CA PHE A 301 21.17 11.74 -19.52
C PHE A 301 20.93 12.36 -18.14
N SER A 302 21.62 13.47 -17.86
CA SER A 302 21.55 14.18 -16.58
C SER A 302 20.22 14.95 -16.43
N SER A 303 19.57 15.32 -17.54
CA SER A 303 18.28 16.00 -17.55
C SER A 303 17.17 15.21 -16.85
N PHE A 304 17.25 13.88 -16.78
CA PHE A 304 16.28 13.07 -16.01
C PHE A 304 16.29 13.37 -14.50
N ILE A 305 17.34 14.00 -13.96
CA ILE A 305 17.32 14.49 -12.57
C ILE A 305 16.22 15.55 -12.40
N LYS A 306 15.95 16.35 -13.44
CA LYS A 306 14.84 17.32 -13.45
C LYS A 306 13.46 16.66 -13.44
N LEU A 307 13.39 15.37 -13.76
CA LEU A 307 12.18 14.53 -13.70
C LEU A 307 12.13 13.67 -12.42
N GLY A 308 13.00 13.94 -11.44
CA GLY A 308 12.98 13.26 -10.14
C GLY A 308 13.86 12.01 -10.04
N SER A 309 14.64 11.66 -11.07
CA SER A 309 15.60 10.56 -10.93
C SER A 309 16.71 10.93 -9.93
N VAL A 310 17.16 9.95 -9.13
CA VAL A 310 18.20 10.14 -8.11
C VAL A 310 19.59 10.37 -8.74
N LYS A 311 19.82 9.81 -9.92
CA LYS A 311 21.09 9.87 -10.64
C LYS A 311 20.84 9.96 -12.15
N PRO A 312 21.81 10.48 -12.94
CA PRO A 312 21.71 10.45 -14.39
C PRO A 312 21.40 9.04 -14.91
N ILE A 313 20.50 8.96 -15.90
CA ILE A 313 20.11 7.66 -16.46
C ILE A 313 21.09 7.30 -17.57
N ALA A 314 21.68 6.11 -17.47
CA ALA A 314 22.48 5.52 -18.54
C ALA A 314 21.59 4.65 -19.43
N LEU A 315 21.55 4.94 -20.73
CA LEU A 315 20.94 4.04 -21.71
C LEU A 315 22.00 3.02 -22.13
N ASN A 316 21.85 1.79 -21.64
CA ASN A 316 22.76 0.72 -22.00
C ASN A 316 22.67 0.42 -23.51
N ARG A 317 23.83 0.12 -24.11
CA ARG A 317 23.95 -0.30 -25.51
C ARG A 317 22.98 -1.46 -25.81
N LYS A 318 22.04 -1.26 -26.73
CA LYS A 318 20.99 -2.24 -27.10
C LYS A 318 20.13 -2.73 -25.92
N GLY A 319 20.10 -1.97 -24.83
CA GLY A 319 19.27 -2.23 -23.66
C GLY A 319 17.89 -1.61 -23.80
N SER A 320 17.17 -1.54 -22.68
CA SER A 320 15.84 -0.95 -22.62
C SER A 320 15.65 -0.13 -21.35
N LEU A 321 14.88 0.96 -21.44
CA LEU A 321 14.54 1.89 -20.37
C LEU A 321 13.02 2.05 -20.28
N ALA A 322 12.45 1.73 -19.13
CA ALA A 322 11.13 2.16 -18.72
C ALA A 322 11.26 3.17 -17.56
N PHE A 323 10.65 4.34 -17.71
CA PHE A 323 10.74 5.44 -16.74
C PHE A 323 9.36 6.00 -16.40
N LEU A 324 9.15 6.29 -15.12
CA LEU A 324 8.04 7.07 -14.61
C LEU A 324 8.62 8.16 -13.71
N GLY A 325 8.45 9.42 -14.10
CA GLY A 325 9.00 10.58 -13.39
C GLY A 325 8.00 11.71 -13.23
N TYR A 326 8.47 12.75 -12.55
CA TYR A 326 7.70 13.96 -12.26
C TYR A 326 8.58 15.21 -12.44
N ARG A 327 8.12 16.15 -13.25
CA ARG A 327 8.73 17.48 -13.38
C ARG A 327 8.19 18.37 -12.26
N GLY A 328 8.99 18.60 -11.21
CA GLY A 328 8.67 19.56 -10.15
C GLY A 328 9.09 19.13 -8.75
N LEU A 329 8.80 19.98 -7.78
CA LEU A 329 9.09 19.78 -6.35
C LEU A 329 7.82 19.85 -5.50
N PRO A 330 7.69 19.03 -4.43
CA PRO A 330 8.63 17.98 -4.04
C PRO A 330 8.60 16.78 -5.01
N VAL A 331 9.73 16.07 -5.13
CA VAL A 331 9.80 14.86 -5.96
C VAL A 331 8.97 13.75 -5.33
N PRO A 332 7.97 13.18 -6.03
CA PRO A 332 7.12 12.14 -5.47
C PRO A 332 7.87 10.81 -5.26
N PRO A 333 7.50 10.02 -4.25
CA PRO A 333 8.19 8.75 -3.94
C PRO A 333 7.94 7.65 -4.97
N TRP A 334 6.95 7.81 -5.86
CA TRP A 334 6.63 6.84 -6.91
C TRP A 334 7.49 6.98 -8.17
N VAL A 335 8.38 7.99 -8.24
CA VAL A 335 9.31 8.15 -9.36
C VAL A 335 10.23 6.93 -9.42
N THR A 336 10.21 6.22 -10.55
CA THR A 336 10.89 4.94 -10.71
C THR A 336 11.54 4.81 -12.08
N THR A 337 12.58 3.99 -12.13
CA THR A 337 13.37 3.76 -13.34
C THR A 337 13.77 2.29 -13.40
N VAL A 338 13.47 1.64 -14.52
CA VAL A 338 13.93 0.28 -14.81
C VAL A 338 14.78 0.33 -16.07
N THR A 339 16.06 0.01 -15.93
CA THR A 339 16.98 -0.20 -17.04
C THR A 339 17.38 -1.66 -17.11
N ARG A 340 17.39 -2.22 -18.31
CA ARG A 340 17.91 -3.56 -18.60
C ARG A 340 19.09 -3.45 -19.56
N LEU A 341 20.04 -4.35 -19.40
CA LEU A 341 21.12 -4.54 -20.37
C LEU A 341 20.56 -5.21 -21.63
N SER A 342 21.41 -5.38 -22.65
CA SER A 342 21.03 -6.20 -23.79
C SER A 342 20.79 -7.64 -23.32
N GLY A 343 19.61 -8.17 -23.59
CA GLY A 343 19.18 -9.49 -23.15
C GLY A 343 17.65 -9.65 -23.24
N ASP A 344 17.17 -10.79 -22.77
CA ASP A 344 15.77 -11.22 -22.93
C ASP A 344 14.83 -10.58 -21.90
N GLU A 345 15.37 -10.03 -20.81
CA GLU A 345 14.58 -9.38 -19.78
C GLU A 345 13.92 -8.10 -20.28
N LEU A 346 12.59 -8.03 -20.15
CA LEU A 346 11.81 -6.84 -20.48
C LEU A 346 11.99 -5.77 -19.40
N ALA A 347 12.24 -4.52 -19.82
CA ALA A 347 12.09 -3.36 -18.93
C ALA A 347 10.61 -2.98 -18.86
N THR A 348 9.97 -3.33 -17.75
CA THR A 348 8.55 -3.06 -17.48
C THR A 348 8.34 -2.39 -16.13
N LEU A 349 7.35 -1.51 -16.06
CA LEU A 349 6.83 -0.93 -14.82
C LEU A 349 5.32 -0.83 -14.87
N GLN A 350 4.69 -0.98 -13.72
CA GLN A 350 3.25 -0.79 -13.53
C GLN A 350 3.01 -0.08 -12.20
N HIS A 351 2.42 1.11 -12.21
CA HIS A 351 2.18 1.91 -11.01
C HIS A 351 0.76 2.52 -11.03
N TYR A 352 0.25 2.81 -9.83
CA TYR A 352 -0.91 3.68 -9.63
C TYR A 352 -0.40 5.03 -9.11
N VAL A 353 -0.54 6.07 -9.93
CA VAL A 353 -0.04 7.41 -9.59
C VAL A 353 -1.20 8.24 -9.06
N PRO A 354 -1.13 8.76 -7.83
CA PRO A 354 -2.19 9.63 -7.30
C PRO A 354 -2.30 10.91 -8.14
N LEU A 355 -3.50 11.46 -8.27
CA LEU A 355 -3.82 12.67 -9.02
C LEU A 355 -4.44 13.74 -8.13
N GLY A 356 -4.35 15.01 -8.53
CA GLY A 356 -5.09 16.08 -7.84
C GLY A 356 -4.54 16.41 -6.44
N LEU A 357 -3.32 15.97 -6.12
CA LEU A 357 -2.72 16.28 -4.82
C LEU A 357 -2.35 17.77 -4.72
N GLY A 358 -2.55 18.35 -3.54
CA GLY A 358 -2.11 19.72 -3.26
C GLY A 358 -0.59 19.92 -3.45
N VAL A 359 0.21 18.86 -3.25
CA VAL A 359 1.67 18.89 -3.52
C VAL A 359 2.01 19.03 -5.01
N TYR A 360 1.08 18.72 -5.91
CA TYR A 360 1.21 19.01 -7.35
C TYR A 360 0.76 20.43 -7.69
N GLY A 361 0.29 21.19 -6.70
CA GLY A 361 -0.26 22.53 -6.91
C GLY A 361 -1.61 22.53 -7.61
N CYS A 362 -2.38 21.44 -7.48
CA CYS A 362 -3.75 21.35 -7.98
C CYS A 362 -4.67 22.17 -7.09
N SER A 363 -5.47 23.06 -7.69
CA SER A 363 -6.51 23.81 -6.98
C SER A 363 -7.63 22.85 -6.58
N GLY A 364 -7.81 22.63 -5.27
CA GLY A 364 -8.86 21.74 -4.79
C GLY A 364 -10.24 22.26 -5.19
N GLN A 365 -11.00 21.47 -5.95
CA GLN A 365 -12.46 21.52 -5.77
C GLN A 365 -12.73 20.96 -4.37
N GLY A 366 -13.34 21.81 -3.53
CA GLY A 366 -13.36 21.66 -2.09
C GLY A 366 -13.98 20.36 -1.59
N LEU A 367 -13.22 19.65 -0.77
CA LEU A 367 -13.73 18.85 0.35
C LEU A 367 -12.83 19.14 1.55
N GLY A 368 -12.85 20.40 1.99
CA GLY A 368 -12.44 20.74 3.35
C GLY A 368 -13.49 20.22 4.33
N PRO A 369 -13.11 19.91 5.58
CA PRO A 369 -14.06 19.51 6.61
C PRO A 369 -15.06 20.65 6.80
N GLN A 370 -16.35 20.39 6.55
CA GLN A 370 -17.39 21.29 7.03
C GLN A 370 -17.20 21.39 8.55
N ARG A 371 -16.79 22.57 9.01
CA ARG A 371 -16.95 22.94 10.41
C ARG A 371 -18.42 22.73 10.72
N ALA A 372 -18.71 21.74 11.56
CA ALA A 372 -20.02 21.61 12.17
C ALA A 372 -20.37 22.99 12.74
N GLY A 373 -21.38 23.62 12.15
CA GLY A 373 -21.96 24.83 12.70
C GLY A 373 -22.36 24.53 14.12
N VAL A 374 -21.76 25.26 15.05
CA VAL A 374 -22.27 25.40 16.41
C VAL A 374 -23.68 25.97 16.24
N LEU A 375 -24.69 25.11 16.34
CA LEU A 375 -26.05 25.54 16.63
C LEU A 375 -26.03 26.05 18.06
N GLN A 376 -25.77 27.35 18.18
CA GLN A 376 -25.99 28.12 19.39
C GLN A 376 -27.50 28.16 19.59
N GLY A 377 -28.00 27.31 20.49
CA GLY A 377 -29.38 27.35 20.92
C GLY A 377 -29.62 28.65 21.68
N ASP A 378 -30.47 29.50 21.11
CA ASP A 378 -30.95 30.70 21.77
C ASP A 378 -31.70 30.35 23.05
N LEU A 379 -31.33 31.07 24.11
CA LEU A 379 -32.00 31.11 25.39
C LEU A 379 -33.47 31.51 25.21
N LEU A 380 -34.39 30.61 25.57
CA LEU A 380 -35.71 31.00 26.01
C LEU A 380 -35.64 31.27 27.52
N THR A 381 -35.79 32.55 27.87
CA THR A 381 -36.01 33.05 29.24
C THR A 381 -37.35 32.59 29.79
N PRO A 382 -37.47 32.31 31.10
CA PRO A 382 -38.75 32.09 31.76
C PRO A 382 -39.37 33.43 32.22
N GLY A 383 -40.69 33.58 32.11
CA GLY A 383 -41.44 34.57 32.89
C GLY A 383 -42.56 35.30 32.13
N ALA A 384 -43.76 34.72 32.16
CA ALA A 384 -45.03 35.34 32.56
C ALA A 384 -46.16 34.32 32.40
#